data_AF-A0A2X1NBV7-F1
#
_entry.id   AF-A0A2X1NBV7-F1
#
_cell.length_a   1.000
_cell.length_b   1.000
_cell.length_c   1.000
_cell.angle_alpha   90.00
_cell.angle_beta   90.00
_cell.angle_gamma   90.00
#
_symmetry.space_group_name_H-M   'P 1'
#
loop_
_entity.id
_entity.type
_entity.pdbx_description
1 polymer ?
#
loop_
_entity_poly.entity_id
_entity_poly.type
_entity_poly.pdbx_seq_one_letter_code
_entity_poly.pdbx_strand_id
1 'polypeptide(L)'
;MSDKIIHLTDDSFDTDVLKADGAILVDFWAEWCGPCKMIAPILDEIADEYQGKLTVAKLNIDQNPGTAPKYGIRGIPTLLLFKTVKWRQPKWVHCLKVS
;
A
#
# COMPACT_ATOMS: atom_id res chain seq x y z
N MET A 1 14.84 -5.94 9.34
CA MET A 1 14.26 -6.25 8.03
C MET A 1 13.17 -7.25 8.30
N SER A 2 11.94 -6.77 8.43
CA SER A 2 10.78 -7.64 8.65
C SER A 2 10.44 -8.36 7.35
N ASP A 3 10.23 -9.68 7.42
CA ASP A 3 9.85 -10.54 6.29
C ASP A 3 8.43 -10.23 5.76
N LYS A 4 7.74 -9.26 6.39
CA LYS A 4 6.33 -8.91 6.14
C LYS A 4 6.15 -7.67 5.28
N ILE A 5 7.23 -7.04 4.85
CA ILE A 5 7.17 -5.89 3.94
C ILE A 5 7.22 -6.37 2.49
N ILE A 6 6.25 -5.90 1.70
CA ILE A 6 6.22 -6.15 0.26
C ILE A 6 7.09 -5.11 -0.44
N HIS A 7 8.05 -5.57 -1.23
CA HIS A 7 8.83 -4.72 -2.12
C HIS A 7 8.15 -4.63 -3.47
N LEU A 8 7.67 -3.45 -3.81
CA LEU A 8 6.90 -3.22 -5.04
C LEU A 8 7.81 -2.87 -6.21
N THR A 9 7.35 -3.24 -7.39
CA THR A 9 7.84 -2.70 -8.66
C THR A 9 6.73 -1.97 -9.41
N ASP A 10 7.10 -1.19 -10.44
CA ASP A 10 6.11 -0.57 -11.32
C ASP A 10 5.17 -1.60 -11.97
N ASP A 11 5.67 -2.80 -12.26
CA ASP A 11 4.90 -3.89 -12.86
C ASP A 11 4.01 -4.60 -11.83
N SER A 12 4.47 -4.74 -10.59
CA SER A 12 3.73 -5.46 -9.54
C SER A 12 2.67 -4.60 -8.87
N PHE A 13 2.80 -3.27 -8.92
CA PHE A 13 1.95 -2.32 -8.19
C PHE A 13 0.44 -2.56 -8.39
N ASP A 14 0.00 -2.79 -9.63
CA ASP A 14 -1.43 -3.01 -9.92
C ASP A 14 -1.97 -4.26 -9.21
N THR A 15 -1.18 -5.33 -9.19
CA THR A 15 -1.59 -6.61 -8.58
C THR A 15 -1.49 -6.54 -7.07
N ASP A 16 -0.37 -6.04 -6.55
CA ASP A 16 -0.06 -6.09 -5.12
C ASP A 16 -0.75 -4.99 -4.32
N VAL A 17 -1.15 -3.88 -4.97
CA VAL A 17 -1.77 -2.73 -4.30
C VAL A 17 -3.22 -2.54 -4.74
N LEU A 18 -3.48 -2.41 -6.04
CA LEU A 18 -4.81 -2.00 -6.53
C LEU A 18 -5.83 -3.14 -6.52
N LYS A 19 -5.39 -4.36 -6.81
CA LYS A 19 -6.23 -5.56 -6.79
C LYS A 19 -6.24 -6.28 -5.45
N ALA A 20 -5.39 -5.87 -4.53
CA ALA A 20 -5.28 -6.52 -3.24
C ALA A 20 -6.46 -6.19 -2.33
N ASP A 21 -6.76 -7.16 -1.48
CA ASP A 21 -7.82 -7.06 -0.49
C ASP A 21 -7.32 -6.37 0.79
N GLY A 22 -8.15 -5.51 1.36
CA GLY A 22 -7.85 -4.85 2.62
C GLY A 22 -7.20 -3.47 2.46
N ALA A 23 -6.42 -3.09 3.47
CA ALA A 23 -5.72 -1.81 3.51
C ALA A 23 -4.23 -2.03 3.27
N ILE A 24 -3.63 -1.17 2.44
CA ILE A 24 -2.22 -1.24 2.05
C ILE A 24 -1.58 0.11 2.21
N LEU A 25 -0.56 0.20 3.05
CA LEU A 25 0.25 1.39 3.24
C LEU A 25 1.49 1.29 2.36
N VAL A 26 1.58 2.14 1.34
CA VAL A 26 2.73 2.21 0.44
C VAL A 26 3.64 3.36 0.85
N ASP A 27 4.91 3.05 1.12
CA ASP A 27 6.01 3.98 1.35
C ASP A 27 6.81 4.21 0.07
N PHE A 28 6.76 5.43 -0.44
CA PHE A 28 7.55 5.88 -1.57
C PHE A 28 8.87 6.46 -1.05
N TRP A 29 9.98 5.80 -1.39
CA TRP A 29 11.29 6.07 -0.79
C TRP A 29 12.43 6.01 -1.82
N ALA A 30 13.63 6.40 -1.40
CA ALA A 30 14.88 6.24 -2.15
C ALA A 30 16.11 6.16 -1.21
N GLU A 31 17.23 5.67 -1.72
CA GLU A 31 18.45 5.44 -0.91
C GLU A 31 19.10 6.72 -0.38
N TRP A 32 18.97 7.82 -1.13
CA TRP A 32 19.52 9.12 -0.77
C TRP A 32 18.61 9.89 0.22
N CYS A 33 17.43 9.35 0.54
CA CYS A 33 16.47 10.00 1.41
C CYS A 33 16.75 9.69 2.89
N GLY A 34 17.40 10.63 3.58
CA GLY A 34 17.64 10.56 5.03
C GLY A 34 16.36 10.34 5.86
N PRO A 35 15.29 11.13 5.65
CA PRO A 35 14.04 10.92 6.38
C PRO A 35 13.36 9.57 6.14
N CYS A 36 13.49 9.00 4.93
CA CYS A 36 12.97 7.67 4.62
C CYS A 36 13.63 6.58 5.49
N LYS A 37 14.95 6.70 5.70
CA LYS A 37 15.71 5.78 6.57
C LYS A 37 15.27 5.86 8.04
N MET A 38 14.85 7.04 8.50
CA MET A 38 14.36 7.22 9.88
C MET A 38 13.01 6.52 10.12
N ILE A 39 12.11 6.53 9.13
CA ILE A 39 10.78 5.90 9.27
C ILE A 39 10.78 4.40 8.95
N ALA A 40 11.79 3.90 8.22
CA ALA A 40 11.91 2.50 7.85
C ALA A 40 11.75 1.50 9.01
N PRO A 41 12.40 1.65 10.19
CA PRO A 41 12.20 0.73 11.32
C PRO A 41 10.78 0.83 11.92
N ILE A 42 10.16 2.01 11.89
CA ILE A 42 8.79 2.21 12.38
C ILE A 42 7.80 1.48 11.47
N LEU A 43 8.05 1.49 10.15
CA LEU A 43 7.24 0.73 9.20
C LEU A 43 7.40 -0.79 9.36
N ASP A 44 8.59 -1.27 9.73
CA ASP A 44 8.82 -2.67 10.09
C ASP A 44 7.96 -3.04 11.33
N GLU A 45 7.94 -2.21 12.38
CA GLU A 45 7.10 -2.42 13.57
C GLU A 45 5.59 -2.40 13.25
N ILE A 46 5.14 -1.46 12.42
CA ILE A 46 3.73 -1.38 11.99
C ILE A 46 3.32 -2.61 11.19
N ALA A 47 4.20 -3.11 10.32
CA ALA A 47 3.94 -4.33 9.54
C ALA A 47 3.72 -5.55 10.45
N ASP A 48 4.44 -5.60 11.58
CA ASP A 48 4.29 -6.65 12.58
C ASP A 48 3.02 -6.49 13.42
N GLU A 49 2.76 -5.29 13.96
CA GLU A 49 1.64 -5.03 14.87
C GLU A 49 0.28 -5.12 14.15
N TYR A 50 0.20 -4.66 12.90
CA TYR A 50 -1.04 -4.59 12.13
C TYR A 50 -1.23 -5.78 11.18
N GLN A 51 -0.49 -6.87 11.36
CA GLN A 51 -0.60 -8.06 10.54
C GLN A 51 -2.06 -8.55 10.41
N GLY A 52 -2.50 -8.80 9.18
CA GLY A 52 -3.86 -9.22 8.85
C GLY A 52 -4.90 -8.08 8.80
N LYS A 53 -4.55 -6.85 9.20
CA LYS A 53 -5.39 -5.65 9.06
C LYS A 53 -4.82 -4.64 8.05
N LEU A 54 -3.49 -4.52 8.01
CA LEU A 54 -2.76 -3.62 7.14
C LEU A 54 -1.56 -4.37 6.55
N THR A 55 -1.36 -4.21 5.25
CA THR A 55 -0.12 -4.64 4.58
C THR A 55 0.75 -3.41 4.36
N VAL A 56 2.04 -3.49 4.72
CA VAL A 56 3.00 -2.44 4.45
C VAL A 56 3.82 -2.82 3.22
N ALA A 57 3.96 -1.87 2.31
CA ALA A 57 4.70 -2.06 1.06
C ALA A 57 5.64 -0.87 0.81
N LYS A 58 6.78 -1.13 0.18
CA LYS A 58 7.81 -0.13 -0.13
C LYS A 58 8.04 -0.07 -1.63
N LEU A 59 8.01 1.13 -2.21
CA LEU A 59 8.32 1.38 -3.61
C LEU A 59 9.49 2.35 -3.71
N ASN A 60 10.62 1.86 -4.23
CA ASN A 60 11.78 2.70 -4.49
C ASN A 60 11.54 3.49 -5.78
N ILE A 61 11.53 4.82 -5.71
CA ILE A 61 11.17 5.70 -6.83
C ILE A 61 12.27 5.83 -7.89
N ASP A 62 13.54 5.56 -7.54
CA ASP A 62 14.64 5.59 -8.50
C ASP A 62 14.59 4.35 -9.40
N GLN A 63 14.20 3.20 -8.83
CA GLN A 63 14.06 1.93 -9.56
C GLN A 63 12.70 1.81 -10.27
N ASN A 64 11.67 2.51 -9.77
CA ASN A 64 10.28 2.42 -10.25
C ASN A 64 9.70 3.83 -10.48
N PRO A 65 10.19 4.54 -11.51
CA PRO A 65 9.83 5.95 -11.74
C PRO A 65 8.41 6.15 -12.27
N GLY A 66 7.73 5.09 -12.72
CA GLY A 66 6.43 5.18 -13.38
C GLY A 66 5.26 5.36 -12.42
N THR A 67 5.34 4.85 -11.20
CA THR A 67 4.20 4.83 -10.27
C THR A 67 4.00 6.15 -9.54
N ALA A 68 5.06 6.74 -8.98
CA ALA A 68 4.95 7.95 -8.16
C ALA A 68 4.24 9.14 -8.86
N PRO A 69 4.51 9.45 -10.15
CA PRO A 69 3.84 10.53 -10.86
C PRO A 69 2.33 10.31 -11.05
N LYS A 70 1.87 9.06 -11.19
CA LYS A 70 0.44 8.72 -11.37
C LYS A 70 -0.40 9.14 -10.16
N TYR A 71 0.21 9.22 -8.99
CA TYR A 71 -0.42 9.66 -7.74
C TYR A 71 -0.02 11.08 -7.33
N GLY A 72 0.64 11.83 -8.21
CA GLY A 72 1.04 13.22 -7.96
C GLY A 72 2.10 13.37 -6.88
N ILE A 73 2.89 12.34 -6.59
CA ILE A 73 3.95 12.37 -5.59
C ILE A 73 5.13 13.19 -6.14
N ARG A 74 5.49 14.25 -5.42
CA ARG A 74 6.57 15.19 -5.80
C ARG A 74 7.76 15.18 -4.85
N GLY A 75 7.68 14.42 -3.77
CA GLY A 75 8.69 14.35 -2.73
C GLY A 75 8.57 13.07 -1.92
N ILE A 76 9.66 12.72 -1.26
CA ILE A 76 9.76 11.52 -0.43
C ILE A 76 10.32 11.89 0.96
N PRO A 77 9.96 11.13 2.02
CA PRO A 77 9.03 10.01 2.01
C PRO A 77 7.58 10.48 1.81
N THR A 78 6.80 9.70 1.07
CA THR A 78 5.34 9.88 0.97
C THR A 78 4.68 8.55 1.30
N LEU A 79 3.73 8.56 2.22
CA LEU A 79 2.94 7.39 2.58
C LEU A 79 1.53 7.52 1.98
N LEU A 80 1.12 6.55 1.18
CA LEU A 80 -0.25 6.47 0.66
C LEU A 80 -0.95 5.23 1.19
N LEU A 81 -2.15 5.42 1.74
CA LEU A 81 -3.01 4.32 2.20
C LEU A 81 -4.04 3.99 1.10
N PHE A 82 -3.90 2.82 0.52
CA PHE A 82 -4.86 2.24 -0.41
C PHE A 82 -5.85 1.38 0.37
N LYS A 83 -7.14 1.50 0.06
CA LYS A 83 -8.18 0.70 0.69
C LYS A 83 -9.20 0.27 -0.35
N THR A 84 -9.21 -1.02 -0.66
CA THR A 84 -10.22 -1.61 -1.53
C THR A 84 -11.51 -1.77 -0.75
N VAL A 85 -12.50 -0.92 -1.01
CA VAL A 85 -13.84 -1.05 -0.43
C VAL A 85 -14.61 -2.13 -1.20
N LYS A 86 -14.72 -3.33 -0.63
CA LYS A 86 -15.78 -4.26 -1.07
C LYS A 86 -17.10 -3.63 -0.66
N TRP A 87 -17.91 -3.23 -1.65
CA TRP A 87 -19.29 -2.80 -1.41
C TRP A 87 -20.01 -3.92 -0.66
N ARG A 88 -20.21 -3.72 0.64
CA ARG A 88 -21.01 -4.61 1.47
C ARG A 88 -22.46 -4.36 1.06
N GLN A 89 -22.96 -5.15 0.10
CA GLN A 89 -24.36 -5.11 -0.29
C GLN A 89 -25.21 -5.24 0.99
N PRO A 90 -26.15 -4.31 1.24
CA PRO A 90 -27.09 -4.48 2.34
C PRO A 90 -27.79 -5.83 2.17
N LYS A 91 -27.91 -6.63 3.24
CA LYS A 91 -28.60 -7.93 3.18
C LYS A 91 -30.02 -7.84 2.58
N TRP A 92 -30.65 -6.67 2.62
CA TRP A 92 -31.96 -6.37 2.04
C TRP A 92 -31.99 -6.36 0.50
N VAL A 93 -30.86 -6.10 -0.18
CA VAL A 93 -30.79 -6.12 -1.66
C VAL A 93 -30.92 -7.55 -2.21
N HIS A 94 -30.61 -8.56 -1.38
CA HIS A 94 -30.87 -9.95 -1.72
C HIS A 94 -32.37 -10.29 -1.71
N CYS A 95 -33.20 -9.54 -0.98
CA CYS A 95 -34.65 -9.79 -0.91
C CYS A 95 -35.40 -9.30 -2.16
N LEU A 96 -34.96 -8.18 -2.75
CA LEU A 96 -35.57 -7.55 -3.93
C LEU A 96 -35.34 -8.30 -5.26
N LYS A 97 -34.56 -9.37 -5.27
CA LYS A 97 -34.26 -10.19 -6.47
C LYS A 97 -35.00 -11.53 -6.48
N VAL A 98 -35.76 -11.82 -5.43
CA VAL A 98 -36.53 -13.07 -5.25
C VAL A 98 -38.05 -12.80 -5.14
N SER A 99 -38.48 -11.60 -5.53
CA SER A 99 -39.89 -11.20 -5.65
C SER A 99 -40.27 -10.99 -7.10
#